data_AF-A0A5J4Z0Z3-F1
#
_entry.id   AF-A0A5J4Z0Z3-F1
#
_cell.length_a   1.000
_cell.length_b   1.000
_cell.length_c   1.000
_cell.angle_alpha   90.00
_cell.angle_beta   90.00
_cell.angle_gamma   90.00
#
_symmetry.space_group_name_H-M   'P 1'
#
loop_
_entity.id
_entity.type
_entity.pdbx_description
1 polymer ?
#
loop_
_entity_poly.entity_id
_entity_poly.type
_entity_poly.pdbx_seq_one_letter_code
_entity_poly.pdbx_strand_id
1 'polypeptide(L)'
;MMGFVVCGGTRSTDASFVTRRTVTHAGSVRTLEARGFRQASKKRVQPTSHTSTRISCALARFSTSDFQILRQCGQQGYYEVTEWEYYQKRDPTQPQRTVESSGVSVRLYEAKITVGPRRNSRVLLKEFLPQGLELAVNEAKIYERLYDLTQDSMSELPVATLLGSFKGSGFSTAEFQKKWAGSFPSAGKVPDEGSPWLVFRWEGTRTLANLRNYKQTQNYLDFVFPDLAFRRKKLFLIKLISEALEAVGFLHDRGIVHRSLGPASLLVNTLDETTPTLFDCKVRDLGFAQQLSELDDQSLRLAREKGAVSPEALTRFFQNDDLKALGYSFLEIIFSFLSDEPGESTPQAESANQETFKRLFEDVYEYDLGQFRSYCEAEPRWKMGIRLLDENNGAGWSFVQNLICAGSMGPDSFKPASQLRKEHPFFKD
;
A
#
# COMPACT_ATOMS: atom_id res chain seq x y z
N MET A 1 -19.01 36.47 -3.72
CA MET A 1 -17.54 36.59 -3.55
C MET A 1 -17.14 35.74 -2.34
N MET A 2 -16.66 34.52 -2.56
CA MET A 2 -16.14 33.64 -1.51
C MET A 2 -14.63 33.51 -1.72
N GLY A 3 -13.86 33.92 -0.71
CA GLY A 3 -12.41 34.02 -0.79
C GLY A 3 -11.71 32.72 -0.38
N PHE A 4 -11.05 32.07 -1.34
CA PHE A 4 -10.00 31.11 -1.06
C PHE A 4 -8.74 31.84 -0.60
N VAL A 5 -8.12 31.40 0.49
CA VAL A 5 -6.80 31.88 0.90
C VAL A 5 -5.78 30.81 0.54
N VAL A 6 -4.99 31.08 -0.49
CA VAL A 6 -3.82 30.28 -0.87
C VAL A 6 -2.59 31.02 -0.35
N CYS A 7 -1.76 30.34 0.44
CA CYS A 7 -0.55 30.90 1.01
C CYS A 7 0.67 30.20 0.42
N GLY A 8 1.57 30.95 -0.18
CA GLY A 8 2.83 30.42 -0.71
C GLY A 8 3.84 30.18 0.41
N GLY A 9 4.34 28.95 0.51
CA GLY A 9 5.46 28.58 1.36
C GLY A 9 6.35 27.58 0.63
N THR A 10 7.54 28.02 0.21
CA THR A 10 8.50 27.22 -0.55
C THR A 10 9.36 26.38 0.37
N ARG A 11 9.00 25.09 0.51
CA ARG A 11 9.96 24.00 0.74
C ARG A 11 9.50 22.79 -0.09
N SER A 12 10.12 22.61 -1.26
CA SER A 12 9.94 21.40 -2.07
C SER A 12 10.64 20.24 -1.38
N THR A 13 9.88 19.18 -1.15
CA THR A 13 10.38 17.81 -1.01
C THR A 13 9.48 17.03 -1.96
N ASP A 14 9.87 16.96 -3.23
CA ASP A 14 9.11 16.26 -4.26
C ASP A 14 9.12 14.76 -3.93
N ALA A 15 7.98 14.26 -3.47
CA ALA A 15 7.72 12.84 -3.27
C ALA A 15 6.74 12.39 -4.37
N SER A 16 7.26 11.67 -5.36
CA SER A 16 6.46 10.89 -6.30
C SER A 16 6.19 9.51 -5.69
N PHE A 17 4.92 9.10 -5.68
CA PHE A 17 4.53 7.77 -5.23
C PHE A 17 3.95 7.00 -6.43
N VAL A 18 4.43 5.78 -6.64
CA VAL A 18 3.93 4.93 -7.72
C VAL A 18 3.28 3.71 -7.09
N THR A 19 2.04 3.44 -7.45
CA THR A 19 1.30 2.21 -7.07
C THR A 19 1.19 1.29 -8.28
N ARG A 20 1.17 -0.02 -8.11
CA ARG A 20 1.27 -0.96 -9.24
C ARG A 20 0.09 -1.91 -9.31
N ARG A 21 -0.47 -2.11 -10.50
CA ARG A 21 -1.49 -3.13 -10.78
C ARG A 21 -0.92 -4.17 -11.75
N THR A 22 -0.99 -5.43 -11.40
CA THR A 22 -0.68 -6.54 -12.32
C THR A 22 -1.98 -7.09 -12.89
N VAL A 23 -2.07 -7.25 -14.21
CA VAL A 23 -3.24 -7.82 -14.89
C VAL A 23 -2.78 -8.95 -15.81
N THR A 24 -3.46 -10.09 -15.74
CA THR A 24 -3.25 -11.27 -16.58
C THR A 24 -4.55 -11.55 -17.36
N HIS A 25 -4.43 -11.87 -18.66
CA HIS A 25 -5.58 -12.00 -19.56
C HIS A 25 -5.69 -13.40 -20.18
N ALA A 26 -6.90 -13.96 -20.16
CA ALA A 26 -7.37 -14.95 -21.14
C ALA A 26 -8.83 -14.66 -21.56
N GLY A 27 -9.19 -15.07 -22.78
CA GLY A 27 -10.34 -14.54 -23.53
C GLY A 27 -11.66 -15.33 -23.46
N SER A 28 -12.76 -14.56 -23.53
CA SER A 28 -14.03 -14.76 -24.26
C SER A 28 -15.14 -15.79 -23.86
N VAL A 29 -16.25 -15.21 -23.36
CA VAL A 29 -17.72 -15.36 -23.65
C VAL A 29 -18.51 -16.67 -23.32
N ARG A 30 -19.48 -16.61 -22.39
CA ARG A 30 -20.98 -16.70 -22.59
C ARG A 30 -21.75 -16.74 -21.25
N THR A 31 -22.84 -16.00 -21.22
CA THR A 31 -23.83 -15.72 -20.15
C THR A 31 -24.78 -16.88 -19.85
N LEU A 32 -25.25 -16.99 -18.60
CA LEU A 32 -26.56 -17.57 -18.23
C LEU A 32 -27.00 -17.12 -16.81
N GLU A 33 -28.28 -16.75 -16.69
CA GLU A 33 -28.96 -16.16 -15.54
C GLU A 33 -29.53 -17.19 -14.54
N ALA A 34 -29.69 -16.82 -13.26
CA ALA A 34 -30.84 -17.17 -12.38
C ALA A 34 -30.70 -16.46 -11.00
N ARG A 35 -31.62 -15.54 -10.63
CA ARG A 35 -32.76 -15.72 -9.69
C ARG A 35 -32.40 -16.53 -8.43
N GLY A 36 -32.40 -16.04 -7.19
CA GLY A 36 -33.13 -14.94 -6.55
C GLY A 36 -34.04 -15.52 -5.47
N PHE A 37 -33.68 -15.43 -4.18
CA PHE A 37 -34.61 -15.65 -3.06
C PHE A 37 -34.21 -14.84 -1.81
N ARG A 38 -35.19 -14.10 -1.28
CA ARG A 38 -35.16 -13.33 -0.03
C ARG A 38 -35.59 -14.21 1.14
N GLN A 39 -34.98 -14.02 2.31
CA GLN A 39 -35.64 -14.30 3.58
C GLN A 39 -35.41 -13.17 4.59
N ALA A 40 -36.49 -12.80 5.26
CA ALA A 40 -36.62 -11.69 6.18
C ALA A 40 -36.17 -12.07 7.60
N SER A 41 -35.42 -11.18 8.25
CA SER A 41 -34.97 -11.30 9.64
C SER A 41 -35.97 -10.63 10.61
N LYS A 42 -36.24 -11.32 11.72
CA LYS A 42 -37.12 -10.88 12.82
C LYS A 42 -36.39 -9.94 13.77
N LYS A 43 -37.05 -8.80 14.07
CA LYS A 43 -36.69 -7.81 15.09
C LYS A 43 -36.57 -8.44 16.49
N ARG A 44 -35.52 -8.08 17.23
CA ARG A 44 -35.50 -8.16 18.71
C ARG A 44 -34.99 -6.85 19.31
N VAL A 45 -35.66 -6.48 20.40
CA VAL A 45 -35.70 -5.18 21.09
C VAL A 45 -34.44 -4.97 21.95
N GLN A 46 -33.95 -3.72 21.99
CA GLN A 46 -32.81 -3.21 22.77
C GLN A 46 -33.18 -2.86 24.23
N PRO A 47 -32.19 -2.85 25.15
CA PRO A 47 -32.21 -1.96 26.30
C PRO A 47 -31.07 -0.90 26.28
N THR A 48 -31.51 0.36 26.37
CA THR A 48 -30.94 1.59 26.99
C THR A 48 -29.55 1.48 27.64
N SER A 49 -28.48 2.07 27.10
CA SER A 49 -28.06 3.49 27.10
C SER A 49 -27.26 3.93 28.34
N HIS A 50 -25.92 3.90 28.20
CA HIS A 50 -25.03 4.85 28.87
C HIS A 50 -24.34 5.70 27.81
N THR A 51 -24.49 7.01 27.94
CA THR A 51 -24.10 8.06 27.01
C THR A 51 -22.58 8.23 27.00
N SER A 52 -21.90 7.53 26.10
CA SER A 52 -20.62 7.95 25.56
C SER A 52 -20.89 8.65 24.23
N THR A 53 -20.33 9.83 24.04
CA THR A 53 -20.52 10.69 22.86
C THR A 53 -20.00 9.98 21.62
N ARG A 54 -20.86 9.19 20.97
CA ARG A 54 -20.61 8.57 19.68
C ARG A 54 -20.39 9.67 18.65
N ILE A 55 -19.14 9.92 18.27
CA ILE A 55 -18.88 10.58 16.99
C ILE A 55 -19.26 9.54 15.94
N SER A 56 -20.37 9.75 15.24
CA SER A 56 -20.78 8.86 14.16
C SER A 56 -19.63 8.76 13.15
N CYS A 57 -19.26 7.53 12.81
CA CYS A 57 -18.25 7.20 11.79
C CYS A 57 -18.75 7.49 10.36
N ALA A 58 -19.68 8.44 10.21
CA ALA A 58 -20.19 8.83 8.91
C ALA A 58 -19.15 9.73 8.23
N LEU A 59 -18.73 9.33 7.04
CA LEU A 59 -17.90 10.16 6.18
C LEU A 59 -18.56 11.52 5.96
N ALA A 60 -17.80 12.59 6.19
CA ALA A 60 -18.29 13.94 6.01
C ALA A 60 -18.39 14.29 4.51
N ARG A 61 -19.35 15.12 4.16
CA ARG A 61 -19.38 15.82 2.88
C ARG A 61 -18.83 17.21 3.07
N PHE A 62 -17.71 17.49 2.41
CA PHE A 62 -17.07 18.79 2.46
C PHE A 62 -17.46 19.64 1.26
N SER A 63 -17.16 20.93 1.34
CA SER A 63 -17.16 21.87 0.24
C SER A 63 -15.72 22.32 -0.07
N THR A 64 -15.49 22.82 -1.27
CA THR A 64 -14.16 23.33 -1.65
C THR A 64 -13.72 24.46 -0.70
N SER A 65 -14.64 25.32 -0.26
CA SER A 65 -14.37 26.43 0.68
C SER A 65 -14.02 26.01 2.11
N ASP A 66 -14.17 24.72 2.45
CA ASP A 66 -13.89 24.23 3.81
C ASP A 66 -12.39 24.13 4.10
N PHE A 67 -11.54 24.34 3.10
CA PHE A 67 -10.11 24.09 3.18
C PHE A 67 -9.26 25.30 2.82
N GLN A 68 -8.16 25.44 3.56
CA GLN A 68 -7.02 26.24 3.19
C GLN A 68 -5.91 25.29 2.71
N ILE A 69 -5.62 25.26 1.41
CA ILE A 69 -4.51 24.46 0.88
C ILE A 69 -3.20 25.16 1.21
N LEU A 70 -2.30 24.42 1.87
CA LEU A 70 -1.02 24.94 2.35
C LEU A 70 0.09 24.72 1.33
N ARG A 71 0.19 23.51 0.78
CA ARG A 71 1.20 23.13 -0.22
C ARG A 71 0.78 21.87 -0.98
N GLN A 72 1.31 21.69 -2.18
CA GLN A 72 1.33 20.37 -2.80
C GLN A 72 2.41 19.51 -2.11
N CYS A 73 2.08 18.29 -1.74
CA CYS A 73 3.01 17.40 -1.05
C CYS A 73 3.38 16.14 -1.85
N GLY A 74 2.78 15.93 -3.02
CA GLY A 74 3.18 14.85 -3.92
C GLY A 74 2.22 14.63 -5.07
N GLN A 75 2.53 13.62 -5.87
CA GLN A 75 1.73 13.14 -6.98
C GLN A 75 1.78 11.61 -7.01
N GLN A 76 0.69 10.99 -7.47
CA GLN A 76 0.63 9.54 -7.63
C GLN A 76 0.23 9.17 -9.06
N GLY A 77 0.89 8.14 -9.56
CA GLY A 77 0.57 7.44 -10.79
C GLY A 77 0.56 5.94 -10.55
N TYR A 78 0.12 5.19 -11.55
CA TYR A 78 0.21 3.74 -11.51
C TYR A 78 0.75 3.16 -12.80
N TYR A 79 1.35 1.98 -12.65
CA TYR A 79 1.71 1.14 -13.78
C TYR A 79 0.73 -0.02 -13.86
N GLU A 80 0.14 -0.21 -15.03
CA GLU A 80 -0.49 -1.46 -15.39
C GLU A 80 0.57 -2.34 -16.03
N VAL A 81 0.71 -3.54 -15.47
CA VAL A 81 1.73 -4.45 -15.94
C VAL A 81 1.12 -5.77 -16.37
N THR A 82 1.25 -6.03 -17.67
CA THR A 82 0.71 -7.21 -18.33
C THR A 82 1.81 -8.22 -18.52
N GLU A 83 1.64 -9.40 -17.93
CA GLU A 83 2.51 -10.55 -18.13
C GLU A 83 1.99 -11.34 -19.33
N TRP A 84 2.86 -11.59 -20.31
CA TRP A 84 2.51 -12.40 -21.48
C TRP A 84 3.02 -13.83 -21.31
N GLU A 85 2.13 -14.82 -21.42
CA GLU A 85 2.52 -16.23 -21.58
C GLU A 85 2.66 -16.52 -23.09
N TYR A 86 3.88 -16.43 -23.67
CA TYR A 86 4.10 -16.95 -25.03
C TYR A 86 4.63 -18.39 -24.99
N TYR A 87 4.04 -19.23 -25.85
CA TYR A 87 4.32 -20.66 -26.00
C TYR A 87 5.72 -21.02 -26.56
N GLN A 88 6.71 -20.14 -26.54
CA GLN A 88 8.03 -20.43 -27.14
C GLN A 88 9.21 -19.99 -26.27
N LYS A 89 10.01 -20.98 -25.85
CA LYS A 89 11.34 -20.83 -25.22
C LYS A 89 12.29 -20.10 -26.19
N ARG A 90 12.46 -18.78 -26.04
CA ARG A 90 13.66 -18.07 -26.54
C ARG A 90 14.06 -16.93 -25.59
N ASP A 91 15.37 -16.93 -25.31
CA ASP A 91 16.21 -15.95 -24.61
C ASP A 91 15.75 -15.44 -23.21
N PRO A 92 16.35 -15.94 -22.10
CA PRO A 92 16.05 -15.51 -20.73
C PRO A 92 16.46 -14.07 -20.40
N THR A 93 17.07 -13.33 -21.33
CA THR A 93 17.49 -11.93 -21.11
C THR A 93 16.44 -10.89 -21.53
N GLN A 94 15.32 -11.29 -22.15
CA GLN A 94 14.25 -10.40 -22.60
C GLN A 94 12.92 -10.71 -21.87
N PRO A 95 12.48 -9.91 -20.88
CA PRO A 95 11.18 -10.14 -20.27
C PRO A 95 10.02 -9.77 -21.22
N GLN A 96 9.10 -10.72 -21.41
CA GLN A 96 7.81 -10.58 -22.12
C GLN A 96 6.77 -9.87 -21.24
N ARG A 97 7.03 -8.61 -20.88
CA ARG A 97 6.15 -7.83 -20.00
C ARG A 97 5.95 -6.43 -20.54
N THR A 98 4.69 -6.03 -20.75
CA THR A 98 4.35 -4.65 -21.14
C THR A 98 3.99 -3.86 -19.90
N VAL A 99 4.67 -2.73 -19.70
CA VAL A 99 4.42 -1.79 -18.62
C VAL A 99 3.78 -0.55 -19.24
N GLU A 100 2.54 -0.27 -18.89
CA GLU A 100 1.85 0.95 -19.31
C GLU A 100 1.73 1.91 -18.12
N SER A 101 2.18 3.15 -18.30
CA SER A 101 2.09 4.18 -17.28
C SER A 101 0.81 4.98 -17.44
N SER A 102 0.06 5.13 -16.35
CA SER A 102 -1.10 6.03 -16.31
C SER A 102 -0.71 7.52 -16.34
N GLY A 103 0.58 7.83 -16.16
CA GLY A 103 1.03 9.17 -15.83
C GLY A 103 0.59 9.61 -14.44
N VAL A 104 0.38 10.92 -14.25
CA VAL A 104 -0.15 11.43 -12.98
C VAL A 104 -1.66 11.21 -12.96
N SER A 105 -2.14 10.45 -11.99
CA SER A 105 -3.57 10.16 -11.80
C SER A 105 -4.14 10.84 -10.55
N VAL A 106 -3.29 11.13 -9.56
CA VAL A 106 -3.68 11.78 -8.30
C VAL A 106 -2.69 12.87 -7.91
N ARG A 107 -3.18 14.02 -7.46
CA ARG A 107 -2.37 15.08 -6.84
C ARG A 107 -2.64 15.16 -5.35
N LEU A 108 -1.59 15.27 -4.56
CA LEU A 108 -1.64 15.26 -3.10
C LEU A 108 -1.38 16.66 -2.55
N TYR A 109 -2.29 17.13 -1.70
CA TYR A 109 -2.16 18.44 -1.06
C TYR A 109 -2.27 18.35 0.45
N GLU A 110 -1.38 19.06 1.13
CA GLU A 110 -1.56 19.36 2.54
C GLU A 110 -2.52 20.55 2.67
N ALA A 111 -3.56 20.39 3.48
CA ALA A 111 -4.51 21.46 3.75
C ALA A 111 -4.90 21.52 5.23
N LYS A 112 -5.59 22.60 5.59
CA LYS A 112 -6.16 22.82 6.93
C LYS A 112 -7.65 23.09 6.79
N ILE A 113 -8.46 22.44 7.63
CA ILE A 113 -9.89 22.69 7.68
C ILE A 113 -10.15 24.07 8.30
N THR A 114 -10.95 24.91 7.64
CA THR A 114 -11.22 26.30 8.06
C THR A 114 -12.55 26.46 8.79
N VAL A 115 -13.49 25.53 8.61
CA VAL A 115 -14.86 25.60 9.13
C VAL A 115 -15.30 24.28 9.80
N GLY A 116 -16.35 24.36 10.63
CA GLY A 116 -16.95 23.18 11.26
C GLY A 116 -16.17 22.64 12.48
N PRO A 117 -16.58 21.47 13.00
CA PRO A 117 -16.08 20.93 14.28
C PRO A 117 -14.60 20.50 14.22
N ARG A 118 -14.06 20.28 13.02
CA ARG A 118 -12.65 19.92 12.79
C ARG A 118 -11.79 21.12 12.37
N ARG A 119 -12.24 22.34 12.65
CA ARG A 119 -11.50 23.56 12.34
C ARG A 119 -10.09 23.49 12.91
N ASN A 120 -9.14 23.95 12.11
CA ASN A 120 -7.71 23.91 12.34
C ASN A 120 -7.02 22.54 12.27
N SER A 121 -7.74 21.45 12.02
CA SER A 121 -7.11 20.15 11.78
C SER A 121 -6.38 20.13 10.42
N ARG A 122 -5.18 19.54 10.40
CA ARG A 122 -4.45 19.25 9.15
C ARG A 122 -5.05 18.03 8.48
N VAL A 123 -5.14 18.07 7.16
CA VAL A 123 -5.66 17.00 6.32
C VAL A 123 -4.77 16.79 5.10
N LEU A 124 -4.79 15.58 4.57
CA LEU A 124 -4.27 15.25 3.26
C LEU A 124 -5.44 15.22 2.29
N LEU A 125 -5.39 16.06 1.26
CA LEU A 125 -6.36 16.07 0.17
C LEU A 125 -5.78 15.30 -1.01
N LYS A 126 -6.55 14.35 -1.54
CA LYS A 126 -6.27 13.66 -2.81
C LYS A 126 -7.20 14.20 -3.88
N GLU A 127 -6.65 14.90 -4.87
CA GLU A 127 -7.36 15.26 -6.10
C GLU A 127 -7.16 14.14 -7.12
N PHE A 128 -8.25 13.60 -7.65
CA PHE A 128 -8.18 12.60 -8.71
C PHE A 128 -8.41 13.25 -10.08
N LEU A 129 -7.46 13.04 -10.98
CA LEU A 129 -7.50 13.50 -12.36
C LEU A 129 -8.37 12.56 -13.21
N PRO A 130 -8.72 12.92 -14.47
CA PRO A 130 -9.59 12.10 -15.31
C PRO A 130 -9.17 10.62 -15.39
N GLN A 131 -7.87 10.33 -15.43
CA GLN A 131 -7.31 8.97 -15.45
C GLN A 131 -7.52 8.21 -14.12
N GLY A 132 -7.72 8.92 -13.00
CA GLY A 132 -7.88 8.36 -11.66
C GLY A 132 -9.32 8.30 -11.16
N LEU A 133 -10.33 8.62 -11.99
CA LEU A 133 -11.73 8.70 -11.53
C LEU A 133 -12.25 7.37 -10.96
N GLU A 134 -11.96 6.26 -11.62
CA GLU A 134 -12.37 4.92 -11.14
C GLU A 134 -11.72 4.60 -9.80
N LEU A 135 -10.44 4.97 -9.63
CA LEU A 135 -9.72 4.80 -8.36
C LEU A 135 -10.36 5.63 -7.24
N ALA A 136 -10.79 6.85 -7.52
CA ALA A 136 -11.44 7.72 -6.54
C ALA A 136 -12.74 7.09 -6.01
N VAL A 137 -13.58 6.59 -6.92
CA VAL A 137 -14.86 5.97 -6.60
C VAL A 137 -14.63 4.68 -5.81
N ASN A 138 -13.70 3.84 -6.26
CA ASN A 138 -13.41 2.59 -5.61
C ASN A 138 -12.76 2.79 -4.23
N GLU A 139 -11.77 3.67 -4.10
CA GLU A 139 -11.12 3.96 -2.80
C GLU A 139 -12.16 4.45 -1.78
N ALA A 140 -13.04 5.39 -2.16
CA ALA A 140 -14.12 5.84 -1.28
C ALA A 140 -15.06 4.71 -0.85
N LYS A 141 -15.50 3.88 -1.81
CA LYS A 141 -16.39 2.73 -1.56
C LYS A 141 -15.77 1.73 -0.58
N ILE A 142 -14.48 1.42 -0.73
CA ILE A 142 -13.78 0.48 0.17
C ILE A 142 -13.68 1.06 1.58
N TYR A 143 -13.40 2.35 1.74
CA TYR A 143 -13.38 2.99 3.07
C TYR A 143 -14.77 3.04 3.72
N GLU A 144 -15.82 3.38 2.98
CA GLU A 144 -17.20 3.30 3.47
C GLU A 144 -17.51 1.91 4.02
N ARG A 145 -17.15 0.88 3.25
CA ARG A 145 -17.34 -0.50 3.65
C ARG A 145 -16.54 -0.88 4.90
N LEU A 146 -15.28 -0.46 4.96
CA LEU A 146 -14.42 -0.70 6.13
C LEU A 146 -15.02 -0.08 7.40
N TYR A 147 -15.52 1.15 7.31
CA TYR A 147 -16.18 1.81 8.44
C TYR A 147 -17.48 1.12 8.85
N ASP A 148 -18.27 0.63 7.90
CA ASP A 148 -19.45 -0.18 8.19
C ASP A 148 -19.12 -1.50 8.89
N LEU A 149 -18.04 -2.17 8.48
CA LEU A 149 -17.56 -3.41 9.10
C LEU A 149 -16.89 -3.19 10.46
N THR A 150 -16.63 -1.94 10.84
CA THR A 150 -15.87 -1.59 12.06
C THR A 150 -16.60 -0.62 12.98
N GLN A 151 -17.91 -0.43 12.80
CA GLN A 151 -18.70 0.51 13.62
C GLN A 151 -18.62 0.23 15.13
N ASP A 152 -18.31 -1.01 15.54
CA ASP A 152 -18.16 -1.42 16.94
C ASP A 152 -16.70 -1.35 17.45
N SER A 153 -15.74 -0.99 16.60
CA SER A 153 -14.32 -0.90 16.98
C SER A 153 -14.04 0.39 17.75
N MET A 154 -13.57 0.25 18.99
CA MET A 154 -13.08 1.37 19.80
C MET A 154 -11.64 1.77 19.46
N SER A 155 -10.93 0.95 18.69
CA SER A 155 -9.52 1.19 18.32
C SER A 155 -9.38 1.88 16.96
N GLU A 156 -8.28 2.60 16.84
CA GLU A 156 -7.81 3.15 15.57
C GLU A 156 -7.54 2.01 14.58
N LEU A 157 -7.96 2.20 13.32
CA LEU A 157 -7.81 1.18 12.29
C LEU A 157 -6.40 1.23 11.69
N PRO A 158 -5.81 0.09 11.30
CA PRO A 158 -4.50 0.03 10.66
C PRO A 158 -4.57 0.39 9.15
N VAL A 159 -5.42 1.36 8.81
CA VAL A 159 -5.57 1.94 7.47
C VAL A 159 -5.57 3.46 7.57
N ALA A 160 -5.14 4.15 6.51
CA ALA A 160 -5.20 5.61 6.48
C ALA A 160 -6.63 6.11 6.74
N THR A 161 -6.79 7.20 7.48
CA THR A 161 -8.14 7.60 7.95
C THR A 161 -8.83 8.54 6.96
N LEU A 162 -9.79 8.02 6.20
CA LEU A 162 -10.69 8.81 5.37
C LEU A 162 -11.70 9.57 6.23
N LEU A 163 -11.74 10.88 6.10
CA LEU A 163 -12.64 11.78 6.81
C LEU A 163 -13.89 12.11 6.00
N GLY A 164 -13.80 12.02 4.68
CA GLY A 164 -14.90 12.38 3.78
C GLY A 164 -14.43 12.69 2.36
N SER A 165 -15.32 13.30 1.59
CA SER A 165 -15.08 13.66 0.19
C SER A 165 -15.79 14.94 -0.22
N PHE A 166 -15.38 15.52 -1.35
CA PHE A 166 -16.08 16.62 -2.00
C PHE A 166 -15.84 16.61 -3.52
N LYS A 167 -16.65 17.39 -4.24
CA LYS A 167 -16.40 17.72 -5.65
C LYS A 167 -15.81 19.11 -5.76
N GLY A 168 -14.74 19.25 -6.52
CA GLY A 168 -14.08 20.51 -6.79
C GLY A 168 -15.04 21.53 -7.41
N SER A 169 -15.02 22.77 -6.92
CA SER A 169 -15.85 23.84 -7.46
C SER A 169 -15.20 25.21 -7.34
N GLY A 170 -15.50 26.13 -8.27
CA GLY A 170 -15.02 27.51 -8.22
C GLY A 170 -13.60 27.71 -8.77
N PHE A 171 -13.07 26.74 -9.51
CA PHE A 171 -11.71 26.75 -10.07
C PHE A 171 -11.60 27.46 -11.43
N SER A 172 -12.75 27.73 -12.06
CA SER A 172 -12.86 28.32 -13.40
C SER A 172 -12.57 29.82 -13.47
N THR A 173 -12.51 30.53 -12.35
CA THR A 173 -12.29 31.99 -12.34
C THR A 173 -10.83 32.36 -12.65
N ALA A 174 -10.62 33.39 -13.48
CA ALA A 174 -9.28 33.86 -13.85
C ALA A 174 -8.43 34.28 -12.63
N GLU A 175 -9.08 34.86 -11.62
CA GLU A 175 -8.43 35.21 -10.35
C GLU A 175 -7.91 33.98 -9.61
N PHE A 176 -8.73 32.92 -9.53
CA PHE A 176 -8.31 31.66 -8.91
C PHE A 176 -7.15 31.03 -9.69
N GLN A 177 -7.23 30.98 -11.01
CA GLN A 177 -6.18 30.42 -11.86
C GLN A 177 -4.83 31.14 -11.66
N LYS A 178 -4.85 32.48 -11.63
CA LYS A 178 -3.64 33.27 -11.35
C LYS A 178 -3.08 32.99 -9.96
N LYS A 179 -3.95 32.90 -8.95
CA LYS A 179 -3.55 32.61 -7.56
C LYS A 179 -2.99 31.20 -7.40
N TRP A 180 -3.60 30.23 -8.07
CA TRP A 180 -3.17 28.84 -8.09
C TRP A 180 -1.78 28.71 -8.72
N ALA A 181 -1.59 29.26 -9.92
CA ALA A 181 -0.30 29.23 -10.61
C ALA A 181 0.82 29.87 -9.79
N GLY A 182 0.53 30.98 -9.09
CA GLY A 182 1.50 31.63 -8.21
C GLY A 182 1.83 30.83 -6.93
N SER A 183 0.90 30.02 -6.44
CA SER A 183 1.07 29.29 -5.17
C SER A 183 1.55 27.86 -5.33
N PHE A 184 1.24 27.24 -6.47
CA PHE A 184 1.60 25.87 -6.80
C PHE A 184 2.20 25.80 -8.22
N PRO A 185 3.37 26.44 -8.46
CA PRO A 185 3.98 26.46 -9.79
C PRO A 185 4.27 25.05 -10.33
N SER A 186 4.54 24.08 -9.45
CA SER A 186 4.79 22.67 -9.79
C SER A 186 3.52 21.82 -9.93
N ALA A 187 2.34 22.33 -9.58
CA ALA A 187 1.09 21.56 -9.68
C ALA A 187 0.58 21.40 -11.10
N GLY A 188 1.15 22.15 -12.06
CA GLY A 188 0.69 22.18 -13.44
C GLY A 188 -0.66 22.88 -13.56
N LYS A 189 -1.63 22.23 -14.21
CA LYS A 189 -2.97 22.77 -14.48
C LYS A 189 -3.75 23.03 -13.20
N VAL A 190 -4.65 24.02 -13.18
CA VAL A 190 -5.66 24.13 -12.11
C VAL A 190 -6.52 22.86 -12.01
N PRO A 191 -7.10 22.56 -10.84
CA PRO A 191 -8.05 21.48 -10.71
C PRO A 191 -9.28 21.69 -11.60
N ASP A 192 -9.81 20.60 -12.14
CA ASP A 192 -11.00 20.66 -12.98
C ASP A 192 -12.27 20.84 -12.13
N GLU A 193 -13.24 21.59 -12.65
CA GLU A 193 -14.59 21.68 -12.06
C GLU A 193 -15.21 20.28 -11.96
N GLY A 194 -15.79 19.97 -10.80
CA GLY A 194 -16.39 18.67 -10.54
C GLY A 194 -15.42 17.52 -10.26
N SER A 195 -14.09 17.75 -10.29
CA SER A 195 -13.09 16.73 -9.94
C SER A 195 -13.39 16.12 -8.57
N PRO A 196 -13.25 14.79 -8.38
CA PRO A 196 -13.47 14.16 -7.08
C PRO A 196 -12.26 14.32 -6.18
N TRP A 197 -12.52 14.65 -4.92
CA TRP A 197 -11.51 14.81 -3.88
C TRP A 197 -11.82 13.93 -2.67
N LEU A 198 -10.80 13.24 -2.17
CA LEU A 198 -10.86 12.51 -0.91
C LEU A 198 -10.07 13.24 0.17
N VAL A 199 -10.62 13.28 1.38
CA VAL A 199 -10.10 14.04 2.52
C VAL A 199 -9.63 13.06 3.57
N PHE A 200 -8.33 12.94 3.77
CA PHE A 200 -7.73 12.07 4.77
C PHE A 200 -7.24 12.87 5.97
N ARG A 201 -7.21 12.25 7.15
CA ARG A 201 -6.50 12.80 8.30
C ARG A 201 -5.03 12.96 7.94
N TRP A 202 -4.41 14.06 8.38
CA TRP A 202 -2.98 14.21 8.20
C TRP A 202 -2.22 13.27 9.13
N GLU A 203 -1.63 12.23 8.54
CA GLU A 203 -0.78 11.24 9.21
C GLU A 203 0.69 11.32 8.71
N GLY A 204 1.00 12.36 7.94
CA GLY A 204 2.27 12.51 7.23
C GLY A 204 2.25 11.86 5.83
N THR A 205 3.40 11.90 5.17
CA THR A 205 3.59 11.36 3.81
C THR A 205 4.67 10.27 3.76
N ARG A 206 5.16 9.83 4.93
CA ARG A 206 6.24 8.84 5.02
C ARG A 206 5.67 7.45 4.79
N THR A 207 6.34 6.71 3.92
CA THR A 207 6.02 5.33 3.59
C THR A 207 7.28 4.48 3.71
N LEU A 208 7.14 3.16 3.68
CA LEU A 208 8.30 2.28 3.69
C LEU A 208 9.20 2.44 2.47
N ALA A 209 8.68 2.92 1.34
CA ALA A 209 9.49 3.30 0.18
C ALA A 209 10.54 4.38 0.50
N ASN A 210 10.31 5.21 1.52
CA ASN A 210 11.24 6.25 1.93
C ASN A 210 12.39 5.72 2.79
N LEU A 211 12.30 4.50 3.34
CA LEU A 211 13.28 3.97 4.29
C LEU A 211 14.69 3.90 3.70
N ARG A 212 14.80 3.50 2.42
CA ARG A 212 16.07 3.43 1.70
C ARG A 212 16.85 4.74 1.67
N ASN A 213 16.13 5.87 1.53
CA ASN A 213 16.73 7.20 1.43
C ASN A 213 16.76 7.92 2.78
N TYR A 214 16.28 7.28 3.85
CA TYR A 214 16.23 7.87 5.17
C TYR A 214 17.58 7.70 5.87
N LYS A 215 18.23 8.82 6.18
CA LYS A 215 19.50 8.81 6.92
C LYS A 215 19.24 8.44 8.37
N GLN A 216 19.68 7.24 8.76
CA GLN A 216 19.66 6.81 10.16
C GLN A 216 20.68 7.61 10.97
N THR A 217 20.33 7.95 12.21
CA THR A 217 21.27 8.54 13.16
C THR A 217 22.30 7.50 13.57
N GLN A 218 23.50 7.60 13.02
CA GLN A 218 24.63 6.78 13.46
C GLN A 218 25.31 7.44 14.66
N ASN A 219 25.51 6.66 15.72
CA ASN A 219 26.23 7.10 16.91
C ASN A 219 27.63 6.50 16.94
N TYR A 220 28.58 7.13 17.65
CA TYR A 220 29.94 6.61 17.83
C TYR A 220 29.97 5.14 18.32
N LEU A 221 29.00 4.76 19.15
CA LEU A 221 28.86 3.39 19.64
C LEU A 221 28.53 2.38 18.54
N ASP A 222 27.92 2.78 17.44
CA ASP A 222 27.62 1.89 16.31
C ASP A 222 28.89 1.48 15.56
N PHE A 223 29.88 2.38 15.52
CA PHE A 223 31.19 2.10 14.96
C PHE A 223 32.00 1.16 15.88
N VAL A 224 31.95 1.42 17.20
CA VAL A 224 32.68 0.60 18.19
C VAL A 224 32.04 -0.77 18.41
N PHE A 225 30.71 -0.86 18.28
CA PHE A 225 29.94 -2.08 18.49
C PHE A 225 28.97 -2.36 17.32
N PRO A 226 29.50 -2.83 16.16
CA PRO A 226 28.68 -3.11 14.97
C PRO A 226 27.52 -4.08 15.21
N ASP A 227 27.69 -5.05 16.11
CA ASP A 227 26.63 -6.01 16.44
C ASP A 227 25.45 -5.37 17.19
N LEU A 228 25.67 -4.30 17.96
CA LEU A 228 24.59 -3.55 18.60
C LEU A 228 23.77 -2.79 17.56
N ALA A 229 24.43 -2.19 16.57
CA ALA A 229 23.77 -1.53 15.45
C ALA A 229 22.96 -2.53 14.63
N PHE A 230 23.54 -3.69 14.31
CA PHE A 230 22.83 -4.76 13.60
C PHE A 230 21.61 -5.24 14.40
N ARG A 231 21.73 -5.48 15.71
CA ARG A 231 20.62 -5.90 16.57
C ARG A 231 19.49 -4.86 16.58
N ARG A 232 19.81 -3.57 16.63
CA ARG A 232 18.81 -2.49 16.57
C ARG A 232 18.06 -2.48 15.23
N LYS A 233 18.80 -2.54 14.13
CA LYS A 233 18.24 -2.64 12.77
C LYS A 233 17.33 -3.87 12.61
N LYS A 234 17.78 -5.03 13.12
CA LYS A 234 16.98 -6.26 13.16
C LYS A 234 15.66 -6.05 13.89
N LEU A 235 15.68 -5.54 15.12
CA LEU A 235 14.47 -5.33 15.92
C LEU A 235 13.50 -4.37 15.23
N PHE A 236 14.02 -3.31 14.61
CA PHE A 236 13.22 -2.39 13.81
C PHE A 236 12.56 -3.08 12.61
N LEU A 237 13.32 -3.86 11.83
CA LEU A 237 12.79 -4.61 10.69
C LEU A 237 11.73 -5.64 11.09
N ILE A 238 11.96 -6.40 12.16
CA ILE A 238 10.99 -7.40 12.66
C ILE A 238 9.69 -6.71 13.05
N LYS A 239 9.77 -5.59 13.80
CA LYS A 239 8.59 -4.79 14.16
C LYS A 239 7.87 -4.24 12.93
N LEU A 240 8.63 -3.70 11.98
CA LEU A 240 8.10 -3.15 10.72
C LEU A 240 7.32 -4.19 9.92
N ILE A 241 7.92 -5.38 9.72
CA ILE A 241 7.30 -6.49 9.00
C ILE A 241 6.05 -6.97 9.74
N SER A 242 6.12 -7.07 11.07
CA SER A 242 5.00 -7.46 11.93
C SER A 242 3.81 -6.50 11.81
N GLU A 243 4.02 -5.19 11.90
CA GLU A 243 2.93 -4.21 11.77
C GLU A 243 2.36 -4.14 10.35
N ALA A 244 3.19 -4.30 9.31
CA ALA A 244 2.72 -4.38 7.94
C ALA A 244 1.82 -5.61 7.70
N LEU A 245 2.20 -6.78 8.24
CA LEU A 245 1.36 -7.98 8.20
C LEU A 245 0.05 -7.81 8.97
N GLU A 246 0.08 -7.14 10.12
CA GLU A 246 -1.14 -6.87 10.89
C GLU A 246 -2.11 -5.99 10.09
N ALA A 247 -1.60 -4.92 9.47
CA ALA A 247 -2.41 -3.99 8.70
C ALA A 247 -3.03 -4.64 7.45
N VAL A 248 -2.28 -5.50 6.75
CA VAL A 248 -2.81 -6.27 5.62
C VAL A 248 -3.77 -7.37 6.10
N GLY A 249 -3.43 -8.07 7.19
CA GLY A 249 -4.28 -9.07 7.81
C GLY A 249 -5.64 -8.52 8.22
N PHE A 250 -5.67 -7.29 8.73
CA PHE A 250 -6.92 -6.59 9.05
C PHE A 250 -7.87 -6.43 7.86
N LEU A 251 -7.34 -6.18 6.65
CA LEU A 251 -8.13 -6.14 5.41
C LEU A 251 -8.60 -7.54 5.02
N HIS A 252 -7.67 -8.51 5.05
CA HIS A 252 -7.94 -9.90 4.67
C HIS A 252 -9.02 -10.55 5.53
N ASP A 253 -8.99 -10.31 6.85
CA ASP A 253 -10.00 -10.80 7.82
C ASP A 253 -11.40 -10.22 7.54
N ARG A 254 -11.50 -9.13 6.78
CA ARG A 254 -12.76 -8.48 6.36
C ARG A 254 -13.14 -8.83 4.92
N GLY A 255 -12.43 -9.76 4.30
CA GLY A 255 -12.64 -10.16 2.92
C GLY A 255 -12.32 -9.06 1.92
N ILE A 256 -11.35 -8.18 2.24
CA ILE A 256 -10.86 -7.14 1.33
C ILE A 256 -9.42 -7.48 0.98
N VAL A 257 -9.11 -7.44 -0.32
CA VAL A 257 -7.76 -7.59 -0.87
C VAL A 257 -7.32 -6.27 -1.48
N HIS A 258 -6.04 -5.92 -1.34
CA HIS A 258 -5.50 -4.63 -1.76
C HIS A 258 -5.16 -4.59 -3.25
N ARG A 259 -4.65 -5.69 -3.82
CA ARG A 259 -4.32 -5.90 -5.24
C ARG A 259 -3.20 -5.01 -5.82
N SER A 260 -2.52 -4.25 -4.98
CA SER A 260 -1.49 -3.30 -5.43
C SER A 260 -0.48 -2.95 -4.34
N LEU A 261 -0.17 -3.92 -3.46
CA LEU A 261 0.75 -3.71 -2.34
C LEU A 261 2.20 -3.50 -2.80
N GLY A 262 2.84 -2.56 -2.13
CA GLY A 262 4.26 -2.27 -2.25
C GLY A 262 4.72 -1.34 -1.13
N PRO A 263 6.03 -1.02 -1.02
CA PRO A 263 6.54 -0.16 0.06
C PRO A 263 5.85 1.22 0.15
N ALA A 264 5.35 1.76 -0.97
CA ALA A 264 4.63 3.04 -1.01
C ALA A 264 3.19 2.97 -0.45
N SER A 265 2.57 1.77 -0.41
CA SER A 265 1.22 1.56 0.14
C SER A 265 1.20 1.43 1.68
N LEU A 266 2.38 1.39 2.31
CA LEU A 266 2.56 1.21 3.76
C LEU A 266 3.00 2.53 4.39
N LEU A 267 2.03 3.28 4.91
CA LEU A 267 2.22 4.54 5.61
C LEU A 267 2.78 4.29 7.01
N VAL A 268 3.81 5.04 7.41
CA VAL A 268 4.46 4.87 8.70
C VAL A 268 4.66 6.19 9.42
N ASN A 269 4.59 6.15 10.75
CA ASN A 269 4.79 7.33 11.59
C ASN A 269 6.28 7.71 11.75
N THR A 270 7.17 6.71 11.77
CA THR A 270 8.62 6.88 11.92
C THR A 270 9.40 5.96 10.99
N LEU A 271 10.57 6.43 10.57
CA LEU A 271 11.59 5.63 9.86
C LEU A 271 12.86 5.48 10.71
N ASP A 272 12.82 5.97 11.95
CA ASP A 272 13.94 5.97 12.88
C ASP A 272 14.05 4.62 13.58
N GLU A 273 15.14 3.90 13.29
CA GLU A 273 15.42 2.58 13.84
C GLU A 273 15.61 2.56 15.36
N THR A 274 15.81 3.72 15.99
CA THR A 274 16.02 3.84 17.44
C THR A 274 14.73 3.81 18.26
N THR A 275 13.56 3.94 17.60
CA THR A 275 12.25 3.99 18.27
C THR A 275 11.29 2.89 17.81
N PRO A 276 11.70 1.60 17.76
CA PRO A 276 10.88 0.52 17.21
C PRO A 276 9.57 0.33 17.98
N THR A 277 9.54 0.59 19.29
CA THR A 277 8.33 0.45 20.11
C THR A 277 7.22 1.44 19.75
N LEU A 278 7.58 2.57 19.13
CA LEU A 278 6.64 3.60 18.67
C LEU A 278 6.22 3.38 17.22
N PHE A 279 6.81 2.41 16.51
CA PHE A 279 6.52 2.17 15.10
C PHE A 279 5.08 1.70 14.92
N ASP A 280 4.37 2.41 14.04
CA ASP A 280 3.01 2.11 13.60
C ASP A 280 2.97 2.11 12.06
N CYS A 281 2.20 1.17 11.50
CA CYS A 281 2.06 0.98 10.05
C CYS A 281 0.59 0.93 9.67
N LYS A 282 0.24 1.66 8.61
CA LYS A 282 -1.12 1.70 8.08
C LYS A 282 -1.11 1.48 6.59
N VAL A 283 -2.09 0.72 6.11
CA VAL A 283 -2.29 0.51 4.68
C VAL A 283 -3.04 1.71 4.08
N ARG A 284 -2.64 2.14 2.89
CA ARG A 284 -3.26 3.25 2.15
C ARG A 284 -3.34 2.95 0.65
N ASP A 285 -4.01 3.84 -0.09
CA ASP A 285 -4.14 3.78 -1.55
C ASP A 285 -5.01 2.58 -2.01
N LEU A 286 -6.22 2.48 -1.44
CA LEU A 286 -7.19 1.39 -1.68
C LEU A 286 -7.94 1.52 -3.02
N GLY A 287 -7.43 2.30 -3.97
CA GLY A 287 -8.06 2.53 -5.28
C GLY A 287 -8.18 1.26 -6.13
N PHE A 288 -7.30 0.27 -5.92
CA PHE A 288 -7.36 -1.05 -6.57
C PHE A 288 -7.92 -2.15 -5.68
N ALA A 289 -8.26 -1.84 -4.42
CA ALA A 289 -8.73 -2.84 -3.48
C ALA A 289 -10.12 -3.35 -3.87
N GLN A 290 -10.45 -4.59 -3.50
CA GLN A 290 -11.73 -5.19 -3.82
C GLN A 290 -12.23 -6.06 -2.68
N GLN A 291 -13.55 -6.02 -2.47
CA GLN A 291 -14.21 -6.97 -1.59
C GLN A 291 -14.36 -8.31 -2.33
N LEU A 292 -13.91 -9.39 -1.71
CA LEU A 292 -13.91 -10.74 -2.30
C LEU A 292 -15.31 -11.24 -2.69
N SER A 293 -16.36 -10.75 -2.01
CA SER A 293 -17.75 -11.05 -2.36
C SER A 293 -18.25 -10.29 -3.59
N GLU A 294 -17.48 -9.31 -4.08
CA GLU A 294 -17.81 -8.43 -5.21
C GLU A 294 -16.74 -8.50 -6.31
N LEU A 295 -16.07 -9.64 -6.42
CA LEU A 295 -15.14 -9.93 -7.51
C LEU A 295 -15.86 -9.83 -8.86
N ASP A 296 -15.28 -9.08 -9.78
CA ASP A 296 -15.76 -9.00 -11.16
C ASP A 296 -15.52 -10.33 -11.92
N ASP A 297 -16.27 -10.54 -12.99
CA ASP A 297 -16.20 -11.77 -13.77
C ASP A 297 -14.80 -12.03 -14.36
N GLN A 298 -14.02 -10.98 -14.64
CA GLN A 298 -12.66 -11.12 -15.14
C GLN A 298 -11.74 -11.69 -14.07
N SER A 299 -11.80 -11.15 -12.85
CA SER A 299 -11.04 -11.61 -11.70
C SER A 299 -11.42 -13.06 -11.35
N LEU A 300 -12.71 -13.39 -11.38
CA LEU A 300 -13.18 -14.76 -11.16
C LEU A 300 -12.68 -15.74 -12.24
N ARG A 301 -12.71 -15.34 -13.52
CA ARG A 301 -12.18 -16.17 -14.62
C ARG A 301 -10.69 -16.42 -14.44
N LEU A 302 -9.91 -15.37 -14.19
CA LEU A 302 -8.48 -15.46 -13.98
C LEU A 302 -8.12 -16.44 -12.86
N ALA A 303 -8.77 -16.31 -11.71
CA ALA A 303 -8.51 -17.18 -10.58
C ALA A 303 -8.88 -18.64 -10.90
N ARG A 304 -10.01 -18.87 -11.59
CA ARG A 304 -10.45 -20.22 -12.01
C ARG A 304 -9.51 -20.87 -13.01
N GLU A 305 -8.96 -20.11 -13.95
CA GLU A 305 -7.94 -20.59 -14.91
C GLU A 305 -6.67 -21.05 -14.20
N LYS A 306 -6.32 -20.41 -13.08
CA LYS A 306 -5.24 -20.83 -12.18
C LYS A 306 -5.67 -21.89 -11.14
N GLY A 307 -6.85 -22.49 -11.32
CA GLY A 307 -7.34 -23.62 -10.51
C GLY A 307 -8.18 -23.25 -9.28
N ALA A 308 -8.40 -21.97 -8.99
CA ALA A 308 -9.21 -21.53 -7.85
C ALA A 308 -10.71 -21.58 -8.18
N VAL A 309 -11.33 -22.74 -7.93
CA VAL A 309 -12.74 -22.99 -8.29
C VAL A 309 -13.74 -22.90 -7.14
N SER A 310 -13.30 -23.06 -5.89
CA SER A 310 -14.17 -22.92 -4.70
C SER A 310 -14.11 -21.51 -4.11
N PRO A 311 -15.13 -21.06 -3.34
CA PRO A 311 -15.11 -19.76 -2.67
C PRO A 311 -13.88 -19.54 -1.77
N GLU A 312 -13.45 -20.61 -1.10
CA GLU A 312 -12.26 -20.61 -0.25
C GLU A 312 -10.98 -20.51 -1.08
N ALA A 313 -10.89 -21.25 -2.19
CA ALA A 313 -9.74 -21.16 -3.10
C ALA A 313 -9.63 -19.78 -3.76
N LEU A 314 -10.76 -19.17 -4.14
CA LEU A 314 -10.79 -17.80 -4.66
C LEU A 314 -10.32 -16.78 -3.62
N THR A 315 -10.78 -16.92 -2.37
CA THR A 315 -10.33 -16.08 -1.26
C THR A 315 -8.82 -16.18 -1.05
N ARG A 316 -8.29 -17.41 -0.98
CA ARG A 316 -6.85 -17.66 -0.85
C ARG A 316 -6.07 -17.11 -2.03
N PHE A 317 -6.54 -17.29 -3.27
CA PHE A 317 -5.86 -16.82 -4.47
C PHE A 317 -5.54 -15.32 -4.39
N PHE A 318 -6.52 -14.47 -4.09
CA PHE A 318 -6.29 -13.03 -4.03
C PHE A 318 -5.56 -12.58 -2.76
N GLN A 319 -5.75 -13.25 -1.63
CA GLN A 319 -4.96 -12.97 -0.42
C GLN A 319 -3.49 -13.36 -0.63
N ASN A 320 -3.23 -14.45 -1.35
CA ASN A 320 -1.89 -14.89 -1.73
C ASN A 320 -1.19 -13.88 -2.62
N ASP A 321 -1.89 -13.28 -3.58
CA ASP A 321 -1.31 -12.23 -4.43
C ASP A 321 -0.85 -11.02 -3.60
N ASP A 322 -1.64 -10.60 -2.62
CA ASP A 322 -1.25 -9.55 -1.67
C ASP A 322 -0.02 -9.96 -0.82
N LEU A 323 -0.02 -11.18 -0.26
CA LEU A 323 1.11 -11.69 0.54
C LEU A 323 2.39 -11.82 -0.28
N LYS A 324 2.28 -12.28 -1.53
CA LYS A 324 3.39 -12.42 -2.46
C LYS A 324 4.00 -11.06 -2.79
N ALA A 325 3.17 -10.06 -3.08
CA ALA A 325 3.63 -8.68 -3.27
C ALA A 325 4.33 -8.14 -2.01
N LEU A 326 3.80 -8.45 -0.83
CA LEU A 326 4.39 -8.04 0.44
C LEU A 326 5.73 -8.76 0.71
N GLY A 327 5.86 -10.04 0.39
CA GLY A 327 7.09 -10.82 0.50
C GLY A 327 8.24 -10.22 -0.32
N TYR A 328 7.98 -9.85 -1.58
CA TYR A 328 8.98 -9.15 -2.40
C TYR A 328 9.28 -7.74 -1.88
N SER A 329 8.29 -7.04 -1.30
CA SER A 329 8.50 -5.74 -0.65
C SER A 329 9.43 -5.88 0.56
N PHE A 330 9.29 -6.95 1.33
CA PHE A 330 10.16 -7.22 2.48
C PHE A 330 11.58 -7.58 2.05
N LEU A 331 11.77 -8.34 0.97
CA LEU A 331 13.09 -8.57 0.40
C LEU A 331 13.76 -7.25 -0.04
N GLU A 332 13.04 -6.40 -0.77
CA GLU A 332 13.50 -5.05 -1.12
C GLU A 332 13.91 -4.25 0.12
N ILE A 333 13.06 -4.20 1.14
CA ILE A 333 13.31 -3.43 2.35
C ILE A 333 14.52 -3.99 3.11
N ILE A 334 14.59 -5.30 3.32
CA ILE A 334 15.69 -5.95 4.07
C ILE A 334 17.03 -5.67 3.38
N PHE A 335 17.13 -5.96 2.09
CA PHE A 335 18.39 -5.83 1.36
C PHE A 335 18.78 -4.37 1.11
N SER A 336 17.82 -3.45 0.94
CA SER A 336 18.14 -2.02 0.80
C SER A 336 18.52 -1.37 2.14
N PHE A 337 17.82 -1.70 3.23
CA PHE A 337 18.04 -1.09 4.55
C PHE A 337 19.30 -1.60 5.25
N LEU A 338 19.65 -2.87 5.02
CA LEU A 338 20.85 -3.49 5.59
C LEU A 338 22.07 -3.43 4.67
N SER A 339 21.99 -2.76 3.52
CA SER A 339 23.12 -2.60 2.61
C SER A 339 24.24 -1.78 3.27
N ASP A 340 25.47 -2.27 3.18
CA ASP A 340 26.66 -1.64 3.79
C ASP A 340 27.23 -0.46 2.98
N GLU A 341 26.63 -0.12 1.82
CA GLU A 341 27.20 0.90 0.94
C GLU A 341 26.98 2.34 1.44
N PRO A 342 28.07 3.12 1.63
CA PRO A 342 27.99 4.52 2.01
C PRO A 342 27.57 5.38 0.82
N GLY A 343 26.28 5.69 0.71
CA GLY A 343 25.77 6.94 0.11
C GLY A 343 26.11 7.28 -1.35
N GLU A 344 26.85 6.46 -2.09
CA GLU A 344 27.05 6.63 -3.51
C GLU A 344 25.87 6.02 -4.25
N SER A 345 25.05 6.88 -4.84
CA SER A 345 24.04 6.54 -5.80
C SER A 345 24.70 5.96 -7.06
N THR A 346 25.14 4.70 -6.99
CA THR A 346 25.49 3.93 -8.16
C THR A 346 24.20 3.46 -8.85
N PRO A 347 24.15 3.42 -10.19
CA PRO A 347 23.01 2.88 -10.94
C PRO A 347 22.69 1.43 -10.55
N GLN A 348 23.66 0.65 -10.06
CA GLN A 348 23.43 -0.70 -9.55
C GLN A 348 22.60 -0.77 -8.27
N ALA A 349 22.43 0.32 -7.52
CA ALA A 349 21.52 0.37 -6.38
C ALA A 349 20.04 0.23 -6.83
N GLU A 350 19.71 0.41 -8.11
CA GLU A 350 18.37 0.15 -8.66
C GLU A 350 18.00 -1.34 -8.71
N SER A 351 18.97 -2.25 -8.53
CA SER A 351 18.76 -3.71 -8.69
C SER A 351 18.09 -4.43 -7.52
N ALA A 352 17.94 -3.80 -6.35
CA ALA A 352 17.29 -4.41 -5.18
C ALA A 352 15.86 -3.86 -5.01
N ASN A 353 14.98 -4.13 -5.97
CA ASN A 353 13.58 -3.71 -5.92
C ASN A 353 12.65 -4.92 -6.06
N GLN A 354 11.38 -4.75 -5.65
CA GLN A 354 10.33 -5.77 -5.68
C GLN A 354 10.28 -6.54 -7.01
N GLU A 355 10.39 -5.84 -8.14
CA GLU A 355 10.31 -6.45 -9.47
C GLU A 355 11.53 -7.31 -9.81
N THR A 356 12.72 -6.85 -9.41
CA THR A 356 13.94 -7.58 -9.69
C THR A 356 13.97 -8.87 -8.89
N PHE A 357 13.56 -8.83 -7.61
CA PHE A 357 13.42 -10.05 -6.81
C PHE A 357 12.32 -10.97 -7.32
N LYS A 358 11.19 -10.43 -7.80
CA LYS A 358 10.15 -11.23 -8.46
C LYS A 358 10.71 -11.98 -9.66
N ARG A 359 11.33 -11.27 -10.61
CA ARG A 359 11.89 -11.84 -11.83
C ARG A 359 12.98 -12.87 -11.53
N LEU A 360 13.91 -12.55 -10.62
CA LEU A 360 14.97 -13.47 -10.24
C LEU A 360 14.38 -14.77 -9.67
N PHE A 361 13.46 -14.66 -8.72
CA PHE A 361 12.92 -15.84 -8.06
C PHE A 361 11.98 -16.66 -8.95
N GLU A 362 11.06 -16.02 -9.67
CA GLU A 362 10.04 -16.72 -10.47
C GLU A 362 10.57 -17.20 -11.83
N ASP A 363 11.32 -16.34 -12.53
CA ASP A 363 11.66 -16.57 -13.94
C ASP A 363 13.07 -17.15 -14.10
N VAL A 364 14.04 -16.68 -13.30
CA VAL A 364 15.45 -17.09 -13.43
C VAL A 364 15.74 -18.36 -12.64
N TYR A 365 15.29 -18.41 -11.38
CA TYR A 365 15.53 -19.55 -10.49
C TYR A 365 14.34 -20.50 -10.40
N GLU A 366 13.24 -20.23 -11.11
CA GLU A 366 12.07 -21.12 -11.19
C GLU A 366 11.59 -21.60 -9.80
N TYR A 367 11.49 -20.66 -8.85
CA TYR A 367 11.08 -20.90 -7.45
C TYR A 367 12.09 -21.70 -6.60
N ASP A 368 13.33 -21.91 -7.06
CA ASP A 368 14.41 -22.52 -6.28
C ASP A 368 15.00 -21.52 -5.27
N LEU A 369 14.57 -21.66 -4.01
CA LEU A 369 15.05 -20.84 -2.90
C LEU A 369 16.56 -21.03 -2.62
N GLY A 370 17.11 -22.22 -2.85
CA GLY A 370 18.52 -22.50 -2.60
C GLY A 370 19.42 -21.76 -3.58
N GLN A 371 19.07 -21.78 -4.87
CA GLN A 371 19.78 -21.02 -5.90
C GLN A 371 19.60 -19.52 -5.71
N PHE A 372 18.38 -19.07 -5.41
CA PHE A 372 18.11 -17.66 -5.14
C PHE A 372 18.89 -17.13 -3.94
N ARG A 373 18.93 -17.89 -2.82
CA ARG A 373 19.75 -17.56 -1.65
C ARG A 373 21.23 -17.48 -2.02
N SER A 374 21.74 -18.45 -2.78
CA SER A 374 23.15 -18.50 -3.19
C SER A 374 23.53 -17.29 -4.06
N TYR A 375 22.62 -16.85 -4.94
CA TYR A 375 22.79 -15.60 -5.67
C TYR A 375 22.88 -14.39 -4.74
N CYS A 376 21.96 -14.28 -3.77
CA CYS A 376 21.99 -13.18 -2.82
C CYS A 376 23.25 -13.20 -1.92
N GLU A 377 23.76 -14.38 -1.58
CA GLU A 377 24.98 -14.55 -0.78
C GLU A 377 26.24 -14.15 -1.54
N ALA A 378 26.24 -14.28 -2.87
CA ALA A 378 27.34 -13.85 -3.72
C ALA A 378 27.46 -12.32 -3.82
N GLU A 379 26.43 -11.56 -3.44
CA GLU A 379 26.39 -10.09 -3.47
C GLU A 379 26.93 -9.49 -2.15
N PRO A 380 28.15 -8.92 -2.11
CA PRO A 380 28.80 -8.55 -0.85
C PRO A 380 28.00 -7.53 -0.03
N ARG A 381 27.32 -6.59 -0.69
CA ARG A 381 26.46 -5.57 -0.06
C ARG A 381 25.26 -6.14 0.69
N TRP A 382 24.84 -7.37 0.38
CA TRP A 382 23.67 -8.01 0.98
C TRP A 382 24.01 -8.89 2.18
N LYS A 383 25.28 -8.95 2.59
CA LYS A 383 25.78 -9.78 3.68
C LYS A 383 24.97 -9.65 4.98
N MET A 384 24.59 -8.43 5.37
CA MET A 384 23.76 -8.23 6.58
C MET A 384 22.31 -8.70 6.40
N GLY A 385 21.76 -8.58 5.19
CA GLY A 385 20.46 -9.16 4.84
C GLY A 385 20.47 -10.69 4.91
N ILE A 386 21.52 -11.32 4.36
CA ILE A 386 21.75 -12.77 4.46
C ILE A 386 21.85 -13.19 5.92
N ARG A 387 22.68 -12.49 6.70
CA ARG A 387 22.83 -12.73 8.15
C ARG A 387 21.47 -12.74 8.85
N LEU A 388 20.63 -11.74 8.62
CA LEU A 388 19.29 -11.67 9.22
C LEU A 388 18.41 -12.86 8.80
N LEU A 389 18.41 -13.22 7.51
CA LEU A 389 17.52 -14.26 6.99
C LEU A 389 17.95 -15.68 7.39
N ASP A 390 19.26 -15.89 7.61
CA ASP A 390 19.86 -17.16 8.05
C ASP A 390 19.69 -17.46 9.55
N GLU A 391 19.38 -16.45 10.37
CA GLU A 391 19.15 -16.64 11.79
C GLU A 391 18.03 -17.67 12.07
N ASN A 392 18.12 -18.34 13.22
CA ASN A 392 17.17 -19.37 13.67
C ASN A 392 16.97 -20.49 12.64
N ASN A 393 18.08 -21.02 12.12
CA ASN A 393 18.10 -22.07 11.09
C ASN A 393 17.38 -21.67 9.80
N GLY A 394 17.59 -20.43 9.33
CA GLY A 394 16.98 -19.93 8.10
C GLY A 394 15.51 -19.53 8.25
N ALA A 395 15.09 -19.11 9.45
CA ALA A 395 13.70 -18.74 9.71
C ALA A 395 13.23 -17.56 8.85
N GLY A 396 14.12 -16.62 8.52
CA GLY A 396 13.80 -15.51 7.62
C GLY A 396 13.56 -15.97 6.19
N TRP A 397 14.39 -16.89 5.68
CA TRP A 397 14.18 -17.48 4.36
C TRP A 397 12.88 -18.27 4.27
N SER A 398 12.59 -19.11 5.27
CA SER A 398 11.32 -19.85 5.33
C SER A 398 10.11 -18.91 5.41
N PHE A 399 10.22 -17.81 6.17
CA PHE A 399 9.18 -16.79 6.26
C PHE A 399 8.90 -16.15 4.90
N VAL A 400 9.95 -15.66 4.22
CA VAL A 400 9.81 -15.04 2.90
C VAL A 400 9.25 -16.05 1.89
N GLN A 401 9.72 -17.30 1.90
CA GLN A 401 9.21 -18.36 1.04
C GLN A 401 7.70 -18.60 1.24
N ASN A 402 7.23 -18.61 2.50
CA ASN A 402 5.81 -18.74 2.81
C ASN A 402 4.97 -17.61 2.19
N LEU A 403 5.51 -16.39 2.09
CA LEU A 403 4.83 -15.27 1.46
C LEU A 403 4.87 -15.36 -0.08
N ILE A 404 6.05 -15.56 -0.66
CA ILE A 404 6.22 -15.49 -2.13
C ILE A 404 5.72 -16.74 -2.87
N CYS A 405 5.65 -17.88 -2.17
CA CYS A 405 5.10 -19.14 -2.70
C CYS A 405 3.70 -19.45 -2.16
N ALA A 406 3.02 -18.51 -1.49
CA ALA A 406 1.73 -18.74 -0.83
C ALA A 406 0.65 -19.36 -1.75
N GLY A 407 0.71 -19.09 -3.06
CA GLY A 407 -0.19 -19.65 -4.07
C GLY A 407 0.30 -20.90 -4.80
N SER A 408 1.58 -21.26 -4.68
CA SER A 408 2.20 -22.41 -5.36
C SER A 408 2.33 -23.63 -4.45
N MET A 409 2.32 -23.40 -3.13
CA MET A 409 2.29 -24.47 -2.13
C MET A 409 0.81 -24.86 -1.90
N GLY A 410 0.51 -26.17 -1.84
CA GLY A 410 -0.88 -26.68 -1.80
C GLY A 410 -1.77 -26.06 -0.72
N PRO A 411 -3.10 -26.26 -0.77
CA PRO A 411 -4.08 -25.52 0.05
C PRO A 411 -3.85 -25.58 1.57
N ASP A 412 -3.20 -26.62 2.08
CA ASP A 412 -2.91 -26.81 3.51
C ASP A 412 -1.67 -26.03 4.00
N SER A 413 -0.89 -25.47 3.09
CA SER A 413 0.34 -24.73 3.41
C SER A 413 0.13 -23.21 3.55
N PHE A 414 -1.02 -22.72 3.11
CA PHE A 414 -1.37 -21.31 3.20
C PHE A 414 -1.53 -20.88 4.66
N LYS A 415 -0.82 -19.83 5.05
CA LYS A 415 -0.99 -19.18 6.33
C LYS A 415 -1.39 -17.72 6.10
N PRO A 416 -2.56 -17.27 6.61
CA PRO A 416 -2.96 -15.87 6.50
C PRO A 416 -1.97 -14.95 7.23
N ALA A 417 -1.95 -13.67 6.84
CA ALA A 417 -1.02 -12.66 7.37
C ALA A 417 -1.00 -12.64 8.91
N SER A 418 -2.20 -12.65 9.51
CA SER A 418 -2.41 -12.60 10.96
C SER A 418 -1.86 -13.84 11.69
N GLN A 419 -1.88 -15.01 11.05
CA GLN A 419 -1.31 -16.25 11.58
C GLN A 419 0.22 -16.26 11.45
N LEU A 420 0.75 -15.86 10.29
CA LEU A 420 2.20 -15.77 10.05
C LEU A 420 2.88 -14.88 11.10
N ARG A 421 2.30 -13.71 11.39
CA ARG A 421 2.82 -12.80 12.42
C ARG A 421 2.94 -13.46 13.80
N LYS A 422 1.93 -14.22 14.22
CA LYS A 422 1.83 -14.76 15.59
C LYS A 422 2.68 -16.01 15.79
N GLU A 423 2.78 -16.86 14.76
CA GLU A 423 3.28 -18.22 14.92
C GLU A 423 4.67 -18.45 14.33
N HIS A 424 5.09 -17.63 13.36
CA HIS A 424 6.31 -17.90 12.60
C HIS A 424 7.58 -17.68 13.45
N PRO A 425 8.58 -18.61 13.42
CA PRO A 425 9.83 -18.46 14.16
C PRO A 425 10.63 -17.18 13.86
N PHE A 426 10.40 -16.55 12.70
CA PHE A 426 11.02 -15.28 12.34
C PHE A 426 10.67 -14.14 13.30
N PHE A 427 9.51 -14.19 13.95
CA PHE A 427 9.06 -13.20 14.94
C PHE A 427 9.32 -13.64 16.39
N LYS A 428 9.86 -14.84 16.57
CA LYS A 428 10.21 -15.37 17.89
C LYS A 428 11.69 -15.07 18.09
N ASP A 429 11.97 -13.92 18.71
CA ASP A 429 13.19 -13.58 19.48
C ASP A 429 13.21 -12.11 19.92
#